data_AF-A0A8J7FPT7-F1
#
_entry.id   AF-A0A8J7FPT7-F1
#
_cell.length_a   1.000
_cell.length_b   1.000
_cell.length_c   1.000
_cell.angle_alpha   90.00
_cell.angle_beta   90.00
_cell.angle_gamma   90.00
#
_symmetry.space_group_name_H-M   'P 1'
#
loop_
_entity.id
_entity.type
_entity.pdbx_description
1 polymer ?
#
loop_
_entity_poly.entity_id
_entity_poly.type
_entity_poly.pdbx_seq_one_letter_code
_entity_poly.pdbx_strand_id
1 'polypeptide(L)'
;MDTRDFIKQIIDNQKVYLLTSEEGFATSLSEEFEYEDGSNLEVICFWSSEDKAQEARKNQWENHKTESLDFNVFLEEWLFGMIEEVALAGLNFNADLQGEEISPIDFILEIVHYVRTNGIDYKPLLAKNIAEIRSAALDIKESLN
;
A
#
# COMPACT_ATOMS: atom_id res chain seq x y z
N MET A 1 14.44 -3.94 -1.96
CA MET A 1 13.95 -3.01 -2.99
C MET A 1 13.39 -1.84 -2.23
N ASP A 2 13.66 -0.60 -2.65
CA ASP A 2 13.15 0.58 -1.92
C ASP A 2 11.72 0.96 -2.35
N THR A 3 11.04 1.77 -1.54
CA THR A 3 9.70 2.30 -1.82
C THR A 3 9.59 2.96 -3.20
N ARG A 4 10.64 3.65 -3.67
CA ARG A 4 10.62 4.34 -4.97
C ARG A 4 10.50 3.37 -6.14
N ASP A 5 11.24 2.26 -6.11
CA ASP A 5 11.12 1.20 -7.10
C ASP A 5 9.73 0.54 -7.08
N PHE A 6 9.09 0.44 -5.91
CA PHE A 6 7.73 -0.06 -5.77
C PHE A 6 6.74 0.87 -6.48
N ILE A 7 6.79 2.16 -6.16
CA ILE A 7 5.93 3.21 -6.75
C ILE A 7 6.05 3.20 -8.27
N LYS A 8 7.29 3.14 -8.77
CA LYS A 8 7.53 3.08 -10.21
C LYS A 8 6.82 1.88 -10.85
N GLN A 9 6.96 0.69 -10.26
CA GLN A 9 6.38 -0.54 -10.82
C GLN A 9 4.85 -0.52 -10.81
N ILE A 10 4.21 -0.09 -9.72
CA ILE A 10 2.74 -0.06 -9.64
C ILE A 10 2.13 0.98 -10.59
N ILE A 11 2.82 2.09 -10.82
CA ILE A 11 2.40 3.11 -11.79
C ILE A 11 2.61 2.60 -13.22
N ASP A 12 3.78 2.04 -13.55
CA ASP A 12 4.06 1.55 -14.91
C ASP A 12 3.08 0.44 -15.31
N ASN A 13 2.70 -0.41 -14.36
CA ASN A 13 1.77 -1.53 -14.60
C ASN A 13 0.30 -1.15 -14.36
N GLN A 14 0.02 0.04 -13.82
CA GLN A 14 -1.30 0.51 -13.37
C GLN A 14 -2.00 -0.47 -12.41
N LYS A 15 -1.22 -1.23 -11.64
CA LYS A 15 -1.71 -2.30 -10.77
C LYS A 15 -0.81 -2.48 -9.56
N VAL A 16 -1.43 -2.83 -8.44
CA VAL A 16 -0.79 -3.44 -7.28
C VAL A 16 -1.36 -4.85 -7.12
N TYR A 17 -0.64 -5.75 -6.45
CA TYR A 17 -1.07 -7.12 -6.22
C TYR A 17 -1.28 -7.35 -4.74
N LEU A 18 -2.27 -8.20 -4.43
CA LEU A 18 -2.57 -8.70 -3.09
C LEU A 18 -2.56 -10.22 -3.12
N LEU A 19 -2.42 -10.80 -1.93
CA LEU A 19 -2.73 -12.19 -1.70
C LEU A 19 -4.05 -12.25 -0.93
N THR A 20 -5.03 -13.02 -1.42
CA THR A 20 -6.38 -13.13 -0.86
C THR A 20 -6.72 -14.57 -0.50
N SER A 21 -7.55 -14.77 0.52
CA SER A 21 -8.11 -16.07 0.91
C SER A 21 -9.58 -15.90 1.28
N GLU A 22 -10.25 -16.98 1.69
CA GLU A 22 -11.63 -16.90 2.19
C GLU A 22 -11.73 -16.09 3.51
N GLU A 23 -10.62 -15.92 4.22
CA GLU A 23 -10.54 -15.21 5.49
C GLU A 23 -10.17 -13.72 5.34
N GLY A 24 -9.78 -13.28 4.14
CA GLY A 24 -9.41 -11.88 3.88
C GLY A 24 -8.21 -11.74 2.95
N PHE A 25 -7.30 -10.82 3.28
CA PHE A 25 -6.06 -10.57 2.54
C PHE A 25 -4.84 -10.84 3.42
N ALA A 26 -3.68 -11.00 2.79
CA ALA A 26 -2.43 -11.23 3.49
C ALA A 26 -2.06 -10.03 4.37
N THR A 27 -1.96 -10.28 5.66
CA THR A 27 -1.48 -9.33 6.66
C THR A 27 -0.27 -9.87 7.42
N SER A 28 0.44 -8.95 8.07
CA SER A 28 1.45 -9.21 9.10
C SER A 28 1.20 -8.27 10.29
N LEU A 29 1.99 -8.39 11.35
CA LEU A 29 2.05 -7.45 12.45
C LEU A 29 3.36 -6.68 12.38
N SER A 30 3.30 -5.37 12.61
CA SER A 30 4.48 -4.50 12.62
C SER A 30 5.38 -4.82 13.79
N GLU A 31 6.68 -4.97 13.57
CA GLU A 31 7.64 -5.14 14.68
C GLU A 31 8.03 -3.80 15.32
N GLU A 32 7.72 -2.67 14.68
CA GLU A 32 8.15 -1.33 15.10
C GLU A 32 7.04 -0.48 15.72
N PHE A 33 5.77 -0.73 15.34
CA PHE A 33 4.64 0.11 15.74
C PHE A 33 3.57 -0.70 16.49
N GLU A 34 3.03 -0.10 17.56
CA GLU A 34 2.01 -0.68 18.45
C GLU A 34 0.81 0.26 18.63
N TYR A 35 -0.38 -0.31 18.85
CA TYR A 35 -1.58 0.36 19.29
C TYR A 35 -1.46 0.77 20.76
N GLU A 36 -2.36 1.63 21.23
CA GLU A 36 -2.36 2.11 22.62
C GLU A 36 -2.51 0.98 23.67
N ASP A 37 -3.11 -0.15 23.29
CA ASP A 37 -3.29 -1.32 24.16
C ASP A 37 -2.07 -2.24 24.22
N GLY A 38 -1.00 -1.91 23.48
CA GLY A 38 0.26 -2.67 23.41
C GLY A 38 0.24 -3.82 22.41
N SER A 39 -0.79 -3.96 21.58
CA SER A 39 -0.77 -4.87 20.43
C SER A 39 -0.09 -4.23 19.22
N ASN A 40 0.62 -5.03 18.42
CA ASN A 40 1.31 -4.55 17.22
C ASN A 40 0.31 -4.08 16.13
N LEU A 41 0.67 -3.04 15.38
CA LEU A 41 -0.14 -2.54 14.26
C LEU A 41 -0.30 -3.62 13.17
N GLU A 42 -1.48 -3.67 12.56
CA GLU A 42 -1.67 -4.51 11.37
C GLU A 42 -0.93 -3.93 10.16
N VAL A 43 -0.30 -4.81 9.38
CA VAL A 43 0.39 -4.49 8.14
C VAL A 43 -0.29 -5.21 6.99
N ILE A 44 -0.96 -4.48 6.10
CA ILE A 44 -1.56 -5.06 4.90
C ILE A 44 -0.48 -5.19 3.82
N CYS A 45 -0.29 -6.41 3.31
CA CYS A 45 0.80 -6.70 2.38
C CYS A 45 0.38 -6.49 0.92
N PHE A 46 1.22 -5.74 0.18
CA PHE A 46 1.04 -5.44 -1.23
C PHE A 46 2.29 -5.75 -2.02
N TRP A 47 2.12 -6.18 -3.28
CA TRP A 47 3.22 -6.51 -4.18
C TRP A 47 3.17 -5.66 -5.44
N SER A 48 4.35 -5.23 -5.87
CA SER A 48 4.55 -4.43 -7.09
C SER A 48 4.46 -5.22 -8.39
N SER A 49 4.51 -6.56 -8.33
CA SER A 49 4.35 -7.45 -9.47
C SER A 49 3.72 -8.78 -9.06
N GLU A 50 3.09 -9.46 -10.03
CA GLU A 50 2.51 -10.78 -9.83
C GLU A 50 3.57 -11.80 -9.40
N ASP A 51 4.73 -11.81 -10.05
CA ASP A 51 5.82 -12.74 -9.73
C ASP A 51 6.25 -12.66 -8.26
N LYS A 52 6.39 -11.45 -7.71
CA LYS A 52 6.76 -11.26 -6.30
C LYS A 52 5.66 -11.74 -5.36
N ALA A 53 4.39 -11.50 -5.70
CA ALA A 53 3.27 -12.02 -4.93
C ALA A 53 3.27 -13.56 -4.94
N GLN A 54 3.51 -14.18 -6.10
CA GLN A 54 3.58 -15.64 -6.23
C GLN A 54 4.77 -16.23 -5.44
N GLU A 55 5.92 -15.56 -5.44
CA GLU A 55 7.09 -15.98 -4.64
C GLU A 55 6.81 -15.93 -3.14
N ALA A 56 6.00 -14.98 -2.70
CA ALA A 56 5.59 -14.82 -1.30
C ALA A 56 4.52 -15.84 -0.86
N ARG A 57 3.76 -16.47 -1.79
CA ARG A 57 2.73 -17.49 -1.50
C ARG A 57 3.31 -18.81 -0.97
N LYS A 58 3.86 -18.75 0.23
CA LYS A 58 4.41 -19.88 1.00
C LYS A 58 4.06 -19.66 2.47
N ASN A 59 4.34 -20.66 3.31
CA ASN A 59 4.11 -20.58 4.75
C ASN A 59 2.65 -20.14 5.05
N GLN A 60 2.46 -19.05 5.79
CA GLN A 60 1.13 -18.55 6.13
C GLN A 60 0.29 -18.09 4.92
N TRP A 61 0.92 -17.83 3.77
CA TRP A 61 0.23 -17.40 2.56
C TRP A 61 0.09 -18.50 1.49
N GLU A 62 0.42 -19.76 1.82
CA GLU A 62 0.39 -20.89 0.87
C GLU A 62 -0.99 -21.07 0.21
N ASN A 63 -2.07 -20.92 0.98
CA ASN A 63 -3.44 -21.09 0.50
C ASN A 63 -4.07 -19.82 -0.08
N HIS A 64 -3.35 -18.69 -0.06
CA HIS A 64 -3.86 -17.46 -0.65
C HIS A 64 -3.82 -17.56 -2.19
N LYS A 65 -4.55 -16.71 -2.89
CA LYS A 65 -4.49 -16.51 -4.34
C LYS A 65 -3.92 -15.13 -4.62
N THR A 66 -3.19 -14.99 -5.72
CA THR A 66 -2.77 -13.66 -6.17
C THR A 66 -3.90 -12.98 -6.93
N GLU A 67 -4.20 -11.76 -6.52
CA GLU A 67 -5.17 -10.89 -7.19
C GLU A 67 -4.51 -9.54 -7.51
N SER A 68 -4.97 -8.91 -8.59
CA SER A 68 -4.55 -7.56 -8.95
C SER A 68 -5.60 -6.55 -8.55
N LEU A 69 -5.17 -5.44 -7.97
CA LEU A 69 -5.95 -4.26 -7.67
C LEU A 69 -5.51 -3.11 -8.58
N ASP A 70 -6.48 -2.39 -9.14
CA ASP A 70 -6.21 -1.21 -9.97
C ASP A 70 -5.46 -0.14 -9.17
N PHE A 71 -4.46 0.48 -9.77
CA PHE A 71 -3.64 1.47 -9.09
C PHE A 71 -4.45 2.67 -8.57
N ASN A 72 -5.48 3.11 -9.28
CA ASN A 72 -6.30 4.25 -8.84
C ASN A 72 -7.16 3.86 -7.64
N VAL A 73 -7.75 2.65 -7.65
CA VAL A 73 -8.50 2.13 -6.51
C VAL A 73 -7.59 1.96 -5.29
N PHE A 74 -6.35 1.50 -5.51
CA PHE A 74 -5.36 1.41 -4.44
C PHE A 74 -5.06 2.78 -3.82
N LEU A 75 -4.76 3.79 -4.66
CA LEU A 75 -4.37 5.12 -4.20
C LEU A 75 -5.54 5.91 -3.59
N GLU A 76 -6.74 5.82 -4.17
CA GLU A 76 -7.87 6.69 -3.82
C GLU A 76 -8.83 6.08 -2.81
N GLU A 77 -8.83 4.76 -2.64
CA GLU A 77 -9.73 4.08 -1.70
C GLU A 77 -8.94 3.34 -0.62
N TRP A 78 -8.09 2.39 -1.01
CA TRP A 78 -7.41 1.52 -0.03
C TRP A 78 -6.49 2.29 0.90
N LEU A 79 -5.59 3.14 0.36
CA LEU A 79 -4.65 3.87 1.22
C LEU A 79 -5.36 4.84 2.17
N PHE A 80 -6.49 5.44 1.77
CA PHE A 80 -7.26 6.31 2.67
C PHE A 80 -8.01 5.49 3.73
N GLY A 81 -8.65 4.39 3.36
CA GLY A 81 -9.31 3.49 4.33
C GLY A 81 -8.32 2.91 5.35
N MET A 82 -7.09 2.61 4.92
CA MET A 82 -6.04 2.15 5.84
C MET A 82 -5.63 3.19 6.88
N ILE A 83 -5.77 4.49 6.59
CA ILE A 83 -5.53 5.54 7.60
C ILE A 83 -6.60 5.46 8.70
N GLU A 84 -7.86 5.24 8.31
CA GLU A 84 -8.99 5.13 9.25
C GLU A 84 -8.87 3.89 10.14
N GLU A 85 -8.43 2.77 9.57
CA GLU A 85 -8.19 1.50 10.29
C GLU A 85 -6.84 1.47 11.05
N VAL A 86 -6.04 2.52 10.95
CA VAL A 86 -4.71 2.63 11.60
C VAL A 86 -3.83 1.41 11.26
N ALA A 87 -3.78 1.07 9.97
CA ALA A 87 -2.96 -0.01 9.43
C ALA A 87 -1.79 0.52 8.60
N LEU A 88 -0.70 -0.24 8.54
CA LEU A 88 0.46 0.06 7.71
C LEU A 88 0.39 -0.66 6.36
N ALA A 89 1.07 -0.12 5.35
CA ALA A 89 1.29 -0.80 4.08
C ALA A 89 2.64 -1.54 4.11
N GLY A 90 2.60 -2.87 3.91
CA GLY A 90 3.78 -3.71 3.74
C GLY A 90 4.13 -3.88 2.27
N LEU A 91 5.32 -3.46 1.85
CA LEU A 91 5.74 -3.43 0.45
C LEU A 91 6.62 -4.63 0.10
N ASN A 92 6.15 -5.48 -0.81
CA ASN A 92 6.81 -6.69 -1.30
C ASN A 92 7.36 -7.59 -0.18
N PHE A 93 6.55 -7.88 0.83
CA PHE A 93 6.93 -8.82 1.86
C PHE A 93 7.25 -10.19 1.24
N ASN A 94 8.35 -10.81 1.68
CA ASN A 94 8.67 -12.18 1.30
C ASN A 94 7.89 -13.20 2.14
N ALA A 95 8.07 -14.48 1.85
CA ALA A 95 7.42 -15.57 2.58
C ALA A 95 7.80 -15.66 4.08
N ASP A 96 8.85 -14.96 4.50
CA ASP A 96 9.34 -14.88 5.87
C ASP A 96 8.93 -13.57 6.56
N LEU A 97 7.94 -12.85 5.99
CA LEU A 97 7.36 -11.60 6.49
C LEU A 97 8.34 -10.42 6.54
N GLN A 98 9.36 -10.44 5.70
CA GLN A 98 10.32 -9.35 5.61
C GLN A 98 9.99 -8.47 4.40
N GLY A 99 9.81 -7.17 4.66
CA GLY A 99 9.63 -6.15 3.65
C GLY A 99 9.74 -4.75 4.26
N GLU A 100 9.39 -3.73 3.48
CA GLU A 100 9.38 -2.35 3.95
C GLU A 100 7.96 -1.98 4.42
N GLU A 101 7.86 -1.42 5.61
CA GLU A 101 6.61 -0.89 6.16
C GLU A 101 6.54 0.61 5.96
N ILE A 102 5.38 1.11 5.54
CA ILE A 102 5.16 2.54 5.36
C ILE A 102 3.76 2.94 5.82
N SER A 103 3.67 4.10 6.49
CA SER A 103 2.38 4.70 6.82
C SER A 103 1.62 5.04 5.54
N PRO A 104 0.31 4.73 5.42
CA PRO A 104 -0.44 4.98 4.19
C PRO A 104 -0.42 6.47 3.78
N ILE A 105 -0.43 7.38 4.76
CA ILE A 105 -0.42 8.82 4.49
C ILE A 105 0.90 9.30 3.89
N ASP A 106 2.03 8.77 4.39
CA ASP A 106 3.34 9.06 3.82
C ASP A 106 3.47 8.42 2.44
N PHE A 107 2.92 7.22 2.26
CA PHE A 107 2.94 6.54 0.98
C PHE A 107 2.14 7.29 -0.10
N ILE A 108 0.94 7.79 0.23
CA ILE A 108 0.16 8.66 -0.66
C ILE A 108 1.01 9.88 -1.08
N LEU A 109 1.65 10.55 -0.12
CA LEU A 109 2.46 11.73 -0.40
C LEU A 109 3.67 11.42 -1.28
N GLU A 110 4.31 10.26 -1.11
CA GLU A 110 5.40 9.80 -1.97
C GLU A 110 4.93 9.48 -3.39
N ILE A 111 3.81 8.78 -3.55
CA ILE A 111 3.20 8.48 -4.85
C ILE A 111 2.86 9.80 -5.59
N VAL A 112 2.19 10.72 -4.90
CA VAL A 112 1.85 12.05 -5.43
C VAL A 112 3.12 12.81 -5.84
N HIS A 113 4.16 12.78 -5.01
CA HIS A 113 5.43 13.43 -5.32
C HIS A 113 6.06 12.81 -6.58
N TYR A 114 6.08 11.48 -6.68
CA TYR A 114 6.61 10.77 -7.84
C TYR A 114 5.85 11.12 -9.12
N VAL A 115 4.51 11.10 -9.10
CA VAL A 115 3.66 11.47 -10.25
C VAL A 115 3.99 12.89 -10.73
N ARG A 116 4.07 13.85 -9.80
CA ARG A 116 4.33 15.26 -10.14
C ARG A 116 5.73 15.51 -10.66
N THR A 117 6.74 14.93 -10.02
CA THR A 117 8.16 15.16 -10.38
C THR A 117 8.51 14.53 -11.72
N ASN A 118 7.85 13.42 -12.10
CA ASN A 118 8.08 12.73 -13.36
C ASN A 118 7.10 13.15 -14.48
N GLY A 119 6.17 14.07 -14.22
CA GLY A 119 5.22 14.55 -15.23
C GLY A 119 4.28 13.46 -15.75
N ILE A 120 3.91 12.52 -14.89
CA ILE A 120 3.04 11.40 -15.25
C ILE A 120 1.61 11.92 -15.43
N ASP A 121 0.98 11.59 -16.56
CA ASP A 121 -0.43 11.86 -16.82
C ASP A 121 -1.30 10.88 -16.01
N TYR A 122 -1.54 11.23 -14.74
CA TYR A 122 -2.41 10.48 -13.85
C TYR A 122 -3.88 10.77 -14.15
N LYS A 123 -4.68 9.72 -14.33
CA LYS A 123 -6.12 9.79 -14.58
C LYS A 123 -6.85 9.24 -13.35
N PRO A 124 -7.31 10.10 -12.43
CA PRO A 124 -7.96 9.64 -11.21
C PRO A 124 -9.29 8.95 -11.48
N LEU A 125 -9.72 8.14 -10.50
CA LEU A 125 -11.02 7.49 -10.48
C LEU A 125 -12.09 8.34 -9.78
N LEU A 126 -11.78 8.90 -8.60
CA LEU A 126 -12.71 9.65 -7.74
C LEU A 126 -12.33 11.14 -7.65
N ALA A 127 -11.05 11.43 -7.48
CA ALA A 127 -10.53 12.79 -7.42
C ALA A 127 -10.57 13.48 -8.79
N LYS A 128 -10.49 14.81 -8.81
CA LYS A 128 -10.40 15.58 -10.06
C LYS A 128 -9.00 15.56 -10.65
N ASN A 129 -7.98 15.46 -9.80
CA ASN A 129 -6.57 15.42 -10.20
C ASN A 129 -5.70 15.01 -9.00
N ILE A 130 -4.42 14.74 -9.27
CA ILE A 130 -3.43 14.37 -8.24
C ILE A 130 -3.21 15.44 -7.17
N ALA A 131 -3.52 16.72 -7.44
CA ALA A 131 -3.37 17.78 -6.44
C ALA A 131 -4.50 17.76 -5.39
N GLU A 132 -5.70 17.27 -5.74
CA GLU A 132 -6.78 17.05 -4.78
C GLU A 132 -6.45 15.92 -3.82
N ILE A 133 -5.93 14.79 -4.33
CA ILE A 133 -5.42 13.67 -3.50
C ILE A 133 -4.35 14.19 -2.53
N ARG A 134 -3.42 15.02 -3.02
CA ARG A 134 -2.39 15.64 -2.17
C ARG A 134 -3.00 16.50 -1.06
N SER A 135 -3.98 17.34 -1.38
CA SER A 135 -4.61 18.23 -0.41
C SER A 135 -5.28 17.42 0.68
N ALA A 136 -6.07 16.41 0.31
CA ALA A 136 -6.73 15.51 1.25
C ALA A 136 -5.73 14.82 2.18
N ALA A 137 -4.63 14.28 1.63
CA ALA A 137 -3.59 13.66 2.45
C ALA A 137 -2.90 14.65 3.40
N LEU A 138 -2.67 15.90 2.99
CA LEU A 138 -2.10 16.92 3.88
C LEU A 138 -3.07 17.34 4.98
N ASP A 139 -4.35 17.55 4.66
CA ASP A 139 -5.38 17.93 5.63
C ASP A 139 -5.54 16.86 6.72
N ILE A 140 -5.50 15.57 6.33
CA ILE A 140 -5.50 14.45 7.28
C ILE A 140 -4.22 14.46 8.11
N LYS A 141 -3.04 14.66 7.49
CA LYS A 141 -1.75 14.66 8.20
C LYS A 141 -1.68 15.78 9.23
N GLU A 142 -2.22 16.95 8.92
CA GLU A 142 -2.33 18.06 9.86
C GLU A 142 -3.29 17.77 11.02
N SER A 143 -4.36 17.01 10.77
CA SER A 143 -5.34 16.62 11.80
C SER A 143 -4.84 15.55 12.77
N LEU A 144 -3.80 14.80 12.39
CA LEU A 144 -3.15 13.78 13.22
C LEU A 144 -2.03 14.32 14.11
N ASN A 145 -1.57 15.56 13.87
CA ASN A 145 -0.53 16.25 14.66
C ASN A 145 -1.12 17.14 15.76
#